data_AF-A0A660ZMZ5-F1
#
_entry.id   AF-A0A660ZMZ5-F1
#
_cell.length_a   1.000
_cell.length_b   1.000
_cell.length_c   1.000
_cell.angle_alpha   90.00
_cell.angle_beta   90.00
_cell.angle_gamma   90.00
#
_symmetry.space_group_name_H-M   'P 1'
#
loop_
_entity.id
_entity.type
_entity.pdbx_description
1 polymer ?
#
loop_
_entity_poly.entity_id
_entity_poly.type
_entity_poly.pdbx_seq_one_letter_code
_entity_poly.pdbx_strand_id
1 'polypeptide(L)'
;MVLCLALAAKALNGRAASSKRRQADGKSDKYSFRVLLLRLGLIGDEFKNCRKHLLANLAGSAAWKNGRPVPKTEQTVPDTPAEEHPSDPTQGSQA
;
A
#
# COMPACT_ATOMS: atom_id res chain seq x y z
N MET A 1 -15.35 -16.53 -11.00
CA MET A 1 -15.02 -17.03 -12.36
C MET A 1 -14.48 -15.96 -13.32
N VAL A 2 -14.92 -14.69 -13.24
CA VAL A 2 -14.53 -13.60 -14.16
C VAL A 2 -13.00 -13.45 -14.34
N LEU A 3 -12.21 -13.54 -13.27
CA LEU A 3 -10.76 -13.40 -13.34
C LEU A 3 -10.09 -14.50 -14.19
N CYS A 4 -10.48 -15.76 -14.03
CA CYS A 4 -9.90 -16.87 -14.79
C CYS A 4 -10.16 -16.73 -16.29
N LEU A 5 -11.39 -16.34 -16.66
CA LEU A 5 -11.73 -16.19 -18.07
C LEU A 5 -10.94 -15.04 -18.72
N ALA A 6 -10.82 -13.91 -18.03
CA ALA A 6 -10.00 -12.79 -18.49
C ALA A 6 -8.51 -13.16 -18.59
N LEU A 7 -7.99 -13.94 -17.63
CA LEU A 7 -6.61 -14.41 -17.65
C LEU A 7 -6.35 -15.38 -18.81
N ALA A 8 -7.26 -16.33 -19.06
CA ALA A 8 -7.18 -17.26 -20.16
C ALA A 8 -7.22 -16.54 -21.51
N ALA A 9 -8.14 -15.58 -21.70
CA ALA A 9 -8.18 -14.74 -22.89
C ALA A 9 -6.87 -13.97 -23.10
N LYS A 10 -6.25 -13.50 -22.02
CA LYS A 10 -4.95 -12.82 -22.08
C LYS A 10 -3.80 -13.75 -22.45
N ALA A 11 -3.85 -15.00 -21.98
CA ALA A 11 -2.84 -16.01 -22.27
C ALA A 11 -2.90 -16.44 -23.74
N LEU A 12 -4.10 -16.63 -24.28
CA LEU A 12 -4.30 -16.98 -25.69
C LEU A 12 -3.84 -15.87 -26.65
N ASN A 13 -4.11 -14.61 -26.30
CA ASN A 13 -3.72 -13.46 -27.14
C ASN A 13 -2.31 -12.93 -26.86
N GLY A 14 -1.63 -13.44 -25.82
CA GLY A 14 -0.34 -12.95 -25.37
C GLY A 14 0.81 -13.49 -26.23
N ARG A 15 1.67 -12.61 -26.74
CA ARG A 15 2.86 -13.01 -27.51
C ARG A 15 3.90 -13.77 -26.68
N ALA A 16 4.00 -13.46 -25.38
CA ALA A 16 4.90 -14.13 -24.47
C ALA A 16 4.43 -13.97 -23.02
N ALA A 17 4.80 -14.93 -22.18
CA ALA A 17 4.74 -14.82 -20.74
C ALA A 17 6.16 -14.66 -20.19
N SER A 18 6.32 -13.82 -19.15
CA SER A 18 7.59 -13.73 -18.43
C SER A 18 7.50 -14.54 -17.15
N SER A 19 8.46 -15.43 -16.92
CA SER A 19 8.62 -16.16 -15.65
C SER A 19 9.28 -15.32 -14.56
N LYS A 20 9.70 -14.08 -14.88
CA LYS A 20 10.39 -13.21 -13.93
C LYS A 20 9.48 -12.94 -12.75
N ARG A 21 9.86 -13.46 -11.57
CA ARG A 21 9.17 -13.20 -10.32
C ARG A 21 9.19 -11.70 -10.05
N ARG A 22 8.01 -11.12 -9.86
CA ARG A 22 7.89 -9.75 -9.37
C ARG A 22 8.20 -9.74 -7.88
N GLN A 23 9.11 -8.88 -7.44
CA GLN A 23 9.33 -8.66 -6.01
C GLN A 23 8.06 -8.02 -5.44
N ALA A 24 7.47 -8.67 -4.43
CA ALA A 24 6.35 -8.14 -3.69
C ALA A 24 6.95 -7.40 -2.49
N ASP A 25 7.19 -6.10 -2.68
CA ASP A 25 7.87 -5.26 -1.68
C ASP A 25 6.91 -4.85 -0.55
N GLY A 26 5.64 -5.28 -0.58
CA GLY A 26 4.59 -4.93 0.38
C GLY A 26 4.12 -3.47 0.31
N LYS A 27 4.91 -2.59 -0.33
CA LYS A 27 4.68 -1.13 -0.40
C LYS A 27 3.69 -0.74 -1.50
N SER A 28 3.60 -1.51 -2.58
CA SER A 28 2.85 -1.15 -3.80
C SER A 28 2.14 -2.33 -4.49
N ASP A 29 1.82 -3.39 -3.74
CA ASP A 29 1.26 -4.60 -4.34
C ASP A 29 -0.15 -4.35 -4.86
N LYS A 30 -0.96 -3.55 -4.15
CA LYS A 30 -2.27 -3.06 -4.65
C LYS A 30 -2.15 -2.33 -5.99
N TYR A 31 -1.15 -1.47 -6.16
CA TYR A 31 -0.93 -0.75 -7.43
C TYR A 31 -0.61 -1.73 -8.57
N SER A 32 0.32 -2.66 -8.33
CA SER A 32 0.72 -3.66 -9.33
C SER A 32 -0.45 -4.53 -9.79
N PHE A 33 -1.26 -5.01 -8.83
CA PHE A 33 -2.42 -5.82 -9.14
C PHE A 33 -3.51 -5.01 -9.84
N ARG A 34 -3.75 -3.76 -9.42
CA ARG A 34 -4.68 -2.86 -10.12
C ARG A 34 -4.31 -2.67 -11.59
N VAL A 35 -3.04 -2.36 -11.89
CA VAL A 35 -2.59 -2.18 -13.29
C VAL A 35 -2.72 -3.46 -14.10
N LEU A 36 -2.49 -4.63 -13.49
CA LEU A 36 -2.74 -5.92 -14.14
C LEU A 36 -4.21 -6.10 -14.52
N LEU A 37 -5.14 -5.79 -13.60
CA LEU A 37 -6.58 -5.84 -13.87
C LEU A 37 -7.01 -4.86 -14.96
N LEU A 38 -6.45 -3.65 -14.99
CA LEU A 38 -6.69 -2.68 -16.06
C LEU A 38 -6.22 -3.21 -17.41
N ARG A 39 -5.01 -3.79 -17.46
CA ARG A 39 -4.52 -4.42 -18.69
C ARG A 39 -5.42 -5.55 -19.14
N LEU A 40 -6.09 -6.27 -18.23
CA LEU A 40 -7.00 -7.39 -18.53
C LEU A 40 -8.36 -6.92 -19.06
N GLY A 41 -8.64 -5.62 -19.07
CA GLY A 41 -9.92 -5.10 -19.54
C GLY A 41 -11.03 -5.21 -18.50
N LEU A 42 -10.72 -5.46 -17.22
CA LEU A 42 -11.70 -5.39 -16.11
C LEU A 42 -11.98 -3.92 -15.74
N ILE A 43 -12.42 -3.15 -16.74
CA ILE A 43 -12.67 -1.71 -16.67
C ILE A 43 -14.16 -1.52 -16.96
N GLY A 44 -14.95 -1.43 -15.89
CA GLY A 44 -16.40 -1.26 -15.95
C GLY A 44 -17.01 -1.23 -14.56
N ASP A 45 -18.26 -0.80 -14.48
CA ASP A 45 -18.99 -0.69 -13.22
C ASP A 45 -19.27 -2.06 -12.59
N GLU A 46 -19.57 -3.04 -13.43
CA GLU A 46 -19.70 -4.46 -13.05
C GLU A 46 -18.44 -5.02 -12.37
N PHE A 47 -17.27 -4.51 -12.75
CA PHE A 47 -15.99 -4.97 -12.20
C PHE A 47 -15.49 -4.12 -11.04
N LYS A 48 -16.22 -3.07 -10.61
CA LYS A 48 -15.85 -2.26 -9.43
C LYS A 48 -15.80 -3.13 -8.16
N ASN A 49 -16.81 -3.98 -7.97
CA ASN A 49 -16.88 -4.82 -6.78
C ASN A 49 -15.79 -5.90 -6.78
N CYS A 50 -15.59 -6.59 -7.91
CA CYS A 50 -14.50 -7.56 -8.06
C CYS A 50 -13.14 -6.93 -7.80
N ARG A 51 -12.85 -5.74 -8.36
CA ARG A 51 -11.60 -5.02 -8.13
C ARG A 51 -11.40 -4.70 -6.65
N LYS A 52 -12.45 -4.27 -5.95
CA LYS A 52 -12.39 -3.97 -4.51
C LYS A 52 -12.04 -5.22 -3.71
N HIS A 53 -12.75 -6.32 -3.92
CA HIS A 53 -12.51 -7.57 -3.20
C HIS A 53 -11.13 -8.18 -3.48
N LEU A 54 -10.69 -8.16 -4.74
CA LEU A 54 -9.38 -8.69 -5.11
C LEU A 54 -8.22 -7.84 -4.57
N LEU A 55 -8.42 -6.53 -4.37
CA LEU A 55 -7.40 -5.61 -3.82
C LEU A 55 -7.43 -5.50 -2.29
N ALA A 56 -8.49 -5.98 -1.63
CA ALA A 56 -8.69 -5.81 -0.19
C ALA A 56 -7.60 -6.48 0.64
N ASN A 57 -7.13 -7.66 0.20
CA ASN A 57 -6.16 -8.48 0.95
C ASN A 57 -4.69 -8.19 0.57
N LEU A 58 -4.42 -7.22 -0.31
CA LEU A 58 -3.05 -6.88 -0.73
C LEU A 58 -2.48 -5.75 0.14
N ALA A 59 -1.16 -5.71 0.32
CA ALA A 59 -0.47 -4.65 1.07
C ALA A 59 -0.16 -3.42 0.18
N GLY A 60 0.05 -2.27 0.84
CA GLY A 60 0.55 -1.06 0.20
C GLY A 60 -0.51 -0.12 -0.39
N SER A 61 -0.04 0.87 -1.16
CA SER A 61 -0.90 1.86 -1.82
C SER A 61 -1.38 1.37 -3.19
N ALA A 62 -2.64 1.68 -3.52
CA ALA A 62 -3.21 1.49 -4.85
C ALA A 62 -2.96 2.67 -5.80
N ALA A 63 -2.55 3.82 -5.26
CA ALA A 63 -2.37 5.07 -6.01
C ALA A 63 -0.93 5.29 -6.46
N TRP A 64 0.06 4.83 -5.68
CA TRP A 64 1.48 5.07 -5.95
C TRP A 64 2.27 3.77 -6.08
N LYS A 65 3.12 3.72 -7.11
CA LYS A 65 4.03 2.59 -7.39
C LYS A 65 5.23 2.54 -6.44
N ASN A 66 5.71 3.68 -5.96
CA ASN A 66 6.95 3.78 -5.16
C ASN A 66 6.70 4.44 -3.78
N GLY A 67 5.45 4.44 -3.31
CA GLY A 67 5.04 5.19 -2.11
C GLY A 67 4.60 6.62 -2.44
N ARG A 68 3.93 7.26 -1.47
CA ARG A 68 3.51 8.66 -1.59
C ARG A 68 4.79 9.52 -1.65
N PRO A 69 4.94 10.45 -2.61
CA PRO A 69 5.95 11.49 -2.50
C PRO A 69 5.67 12.21 -1.18
N VAL A 70 6.53 12.01 -0.18
CA VAL A 70 6.52 12.84 1.02
C VAL A 70 6.99 14.22 0.56
N PRO A 71 6.17 15.28 0.63
CA PRO A 71 6.76 16.60 0.70
C PRO A 71 7.71 16.59 1.91
N LYS A 72 8.92 17.11 1.74
CA LYS A 72 9.94 17.17 2.79
C LYS A 72 9.41 18.04 3.93
N THR A 73 8.72 17.42 4.89
CA THR A 73 8.42 18.00 6.19
C THR A 73 8.62 16.86 7.18
N GLU A 74 9.76 16.94 7.85
CA GLU A 74 10.07 16.49 9.20
C GLU A 74 9.27 15.27 9.74
N GLN A 75 9.96 14.16 9.94
CA GLN A 75 9.58 13.15 10.94
C GLN A 75 10.22 13.52 12.27
N THR A 76 9.43 14.07 13.18
CA THR A 76 9.56 14.12 14.64
C THR A 76 8.11 13.97 15.13
N VAL A 77 7.70 13.00 15.94
CA VAL A 77 8.23 12.50 17.20
C VAL A 77 7.61 11.11 17.49
N PRO A 78 8.35 10.16 18.10
CA PRO A 78 7.76 9.02 18.79
C PRO A 78 7.57 9.38 20.27
N ASP A 79 6.36 9.75 20.69
CA ASP A 79 6.04 9.85 22.11
C ASP A 79 5.49 8.50 22.61
N THR A 80 6.44 7.67 23.06
CA THR A 80 6.20 6.64 24.08
C THR A 80 5.94 7.38 25.40
N PRO A 81 4.76 7.25 26.05
CA PRO A 81 4.60 7.75 27.42
C PRO A 81 5.32 6.75 28.35
N ALA A 82 6.59 7.02 28.63
CA ALA A 82 7.32 6.37 29.71
C ALA A 82 6.97 7.09 31.02
N GLU A 83 6.58 6.28 32.01
CA GLU A 83 6.32 6.67 33.39
C GLU A 83 7.48 7.42 34.06
N GLU A 84 7.07 8.39 34.89
CA GLU A 84 7.53 8.70 36.26
C GLU A 84 9.01 8.99 36.55
N HIS A 85 9.28 10.20 37.09
CA HIS A 85 9.71 10.51 38.48
C HIS A 85 10.41 11.90 38.51
N PRO A 86 10.71 12.46 39.69
CA PRO A 86 9.96 13.48 40.43
C PRO A 86 10.56 14.90 40.27
N SER A 87 9.76 15.94 40.53
CA SER A 87 10.26 17.32 40.61
C SER A 87 10.11 17.87 42.02
N ASP A 88 11.23 18.02 42.73
CA ASP A 88 11.38 18.96 43.83
C ASP A 88 12.65 19.77 43.58
N PRO A 89 12.58 21.11 43.62
CA PRO A 89 13.64 21.84 44.28
C PRO A 89 13.11 23.00 45.14
N THR A 90 13.28 22.85 46.44
CA THR A 90 13.85 23.82 47.40
C THR A 90 13.80 25.30 46.96
N GLN A 91 12.78 26.03 47.43
CA GLN A 91 12.84 27.49 47.55
C GLN A 91 13.67 27.86 48.78
N GLY A 92 14.82 28.51 48.57
CA GLY A 92 15.64 29.11 49.61
C GLY A 92 15.82 30.61 49.36
N SER A 93 15.26 31.40 50.28
CA SER A 93 15.76 32.66 50.86
C SER A 93 16.13 33.84 49.95
N GLN A 94 15.54 35.02 50.19
CA GLN A 94 16.19 36.25 50.73
C GLN A 94 15.05 37.14 51.28
N ALA A 95 15.00 37.46 52.58
CA ALA A 95 15.80 38.43 53.35
C ALA A 95 15.40 39.88 53.05
#